data_AF-A0A5C1WA08-F1
#
_entry.id   AF-A0A5C1WA08-F1
#
_cell.length_a   1.000
_cell.length_b   1.000
_cell.length_c   1.000
_cell.angle_alpha   90.00
_cell.angle_beta   90.00
_cell.angle_gamma   90.00
#
_symmetry.space_group_name_H-M   'P 1'
#
loop_
_entity.id
_entity.type
_entity.pdbx_description
1 polymer ?
#
loop_
_entity_poly.entity_id
_entity_poly.type
_entity_poly.pdbx_seq_one_letter_code
_entity_poly.pdbx_strand_id
1 'polypeptide(L)'
;MTHPLFSLLRTLDQQHLWYVLDRLAPDSITLTVTADDSRFEIDIYENGRVEYVHVPTGREPGRSSRALEQTLRLLTAAARGAAQPQP
;
A
#
# COMPACT_ATOMS: atom_id res chain seq x y z
N MET A 1 -10.42 4.09 14.47
CA MET A 1 -9.56 3.25 13.61
C MET A 1 -8.54 4.14 12.95
N THR A 2 -7.27 3.73 12.90
CA THR A 2 -6.22 4.50 12.20
C THR A 2 -6.42 4.33 10.69
N HIS A 3 -6.46 5.44 9.93
CA HIS A 3 -6.60 5.41 8.48
C HIS A 3 -5.48 4.56 7.84
N PRO A 4 -5.76 3.72 6.82
CA PRO A 4 -4.78 2.82 6.19
C PRO A 4 -3.48 3.50 5.77
N LEU A 5 -3.56 4.77 5.36
CA LEU A 5 -2.41 5.60 5.04
C LEU A 5 -1.36 5.62 6.15
N PHE A 6 -1.74 5.94 7.40
CA PHE A 6 -0.78 6.05 8.49
C PHE A 6 -0.17 4.70 8.86
N SER A 7 -0.93 3.61 8.71
CA SER A 7 -0.40 2.26 8.90
C SER A 7 0.62 1.92 7.82
N LEU A 8 0.33 2.24 6.56
CA LEU A 8 1.27 2.02 5.46
C LEU A 8 2.54 2.84 5.62
N LEU A 9 2.44 4.15 5.89
CA LEU A 9 3.59 5.02 6.10
C LEU A 9 4.51 4.50 7.20
N ARG A 10 3.94 4.05 8.32
CA ARG A 10 4.72 3.43 9.41
C ARG A 10 5.47 2.18 8.95
N THR A 11 4.85 1.33 8.14
CA THR A 11 5.52 0.15 7.58
C THR A 11 6.67 0.57 6.67
N LEU A 12 6.47 1.57 5.81
CA LEU A 12 7.51 2.08 4.92
C LEU A 12 8.70 2.63 5.71
N ASP A 13 8.44 3.41 6.76
CA ASP A 13 9.46 3.95 7.65
C ASP A 13 10.25 2.84 8.36
N GLN A 14 9.56 1.82 8.88
CA GLN A 14 10.18 0.66 9.54
C GLN A 14 11.05 -0.17 8.60
N GLN A 15 10.72 -0.21 7.31
CA GLN A 15 11.49 -0.92 6.30
C GLN A 15 12.52 -0.04 5.58
N HIS A 16 12.64 1.24 5.97
CA HIS A 16 13.49 2.24 5.31
C HIS A 16 13.26 2.33 3.79
N LEU A 17 12.00 2.19 3.37
CA LEU A 17 11.63 2.26 1.96
C LEU A 17 11.37 3.69 1.53
N TRP A 18 12.02 4.10 0.44
CA TRP A 18 11.76 5.40 -0.18
C TRP A 18 10.42 5.39 -0.89
N TYR A 19 9.65 6.45 -0.67
CA TYR A 19 8.38 6.65 -1.35
C TYR A 19 8.19 8.12 -1.75
N VAL A 20 7.38 8.31 -2.79
CA VAL A 20 6.85 9.60 -3.19
C VAL A 20 5.35 9.59 -2.93
N LEU A 21 4.82 10.71 -2.44
CA LEU A 21 3.40 10.92 -2.21
C LEU A 21 2.90 11.98 -3.20
N ASP A 22 1.89 11.59 -3.97
CA ASP A 22 1.22 12.45 -4.95
C ASP A 22 -0.29 12.45 -4.71
N ARG A 23 -0.94 13.50 -5.23
CA ARG A 23 -2.40 13.59 -5.25
C ARG A 23 -2.87 13.70 -6.70
N LEU A 24 -3.11 12.54 -7.32
CA LEU A 24 -3.52 12.43 -8.73
C LEU A 24 -5.04 12.50 -8.91
N ALA A 25 -5.80 12.15 -7.88
CA ALA A 25 -7.27 12.22 -7.84
C ALA A 25 -7.73 12.96 -6.57
N PRO A 26 -8.92 13.56 -6.57
CA PRO A 26 -9.43 14.29 -5.41
C PRO A 26 -9.73 13.37 -4.21
N ASP A 27 -10.13 12.13 -4.45
CA ASP A 27 -10.59 11.16 -3.44
C ASP A 27 -9.54 10.13 -3.04
N SER A 28 -8.30 10.27 -3.51
CA SER A 28 -7.20 9.37 -3.16
C SER A 28 -5.85 10.09 -2.99
N ILE A 29 -4.93 9.38 -2.34
CA ILE A 29 -3.50 9.69 -2.33
C ILE A 29 -2.79 8.52 -3.00
N THR A 30 -1.87 8.84 -3.91
CA THR A 30 -1.03 7.86 -4.61
C THR A 30 0.34 7.84 -3.94
N LEU A 31 0.79 6.65 -3.54
CA LEU A 31 2.15 6.40 -3.11
C LEU A 31 2.90 5.59 -4.17
N THR A 32 4.04 6.12 -4.60
CA THR A 32 5.00 5.35 -5.39
C THR A 32 6.13 4.91 -4.48
N VAL A 33 6.26 3.61 -4.24
CA VAL A 33 7.30 3.02 -3.39
C VAL A 33 8.32 2.29 -4.26
N THR A 34 9.61 2.57 -4.04
CA THR A 34 10.70 1.90 -4.73
C THR A 34 11.41 0.96 -3.76
N ALA A 35 11.38 -0.33 -4.06
CA ALA A 35 12.22 -1.36 -3.43
C ALA A 35 13.29 -1.82 -4.44
N ASP A 36 14.33 -2.51 -3.96
CA ASP A 36 15.50 -2.91 -4.78
C ASP A 36 15.16 -3.79 -5.99
N ASP A 37 14.01 -4.47 -5.94
CA ASP A 37 13.55 -5.48 -6.90
C ASP A 37 12.22 -5.13 -7.59
N SER A 38 11.58 -4.04 -7.15
CA SER A 38 10.19 -3.77 -7.50
C SER A 38 9.80 -2.33 -7.24
N ARG A 39 8.83 -1.87 -8.01
CA ARG A 39 8.11 -0.62 -7.77
C ARG A 39 6.66 -0.95 -7.44
N PHE A 40 6.12 -0.27 -6.45
CA PHE A 40 4.71 -0.36 -6.09
C PHE A 40 4.05 1.00 -6.31
N GLU A 41 2.90 0.99 -6.98
CA GLU A 41 2.02 2.14 -7.05
C GLU A 41 0.78 1.80 -6.24
N ILE A 42 0.46 2.63 -5.25
CA ILE A 42 -0.51 2.32 -4.20
C ILE A 42 -1.46 3.50 -4.10
N ASP A 43 -2.74 3.29 -4.40
CA ASP A 43 -3.79 4.28 -4.23
C ASP A 43 -4.57 4.01 -2.95
N ILE A 44 -4.68 5.04 -2.11
CA ILE A 44 -5.40 4.99 -0.85
C ILE A 44 -6.53 6.00 -0.92
N TYR A 45 -7.76 5.51 -0.88
CA TYR A 45 -8.97 6.32 -0.98
C TYR A 45 -9.41 6.83 0.40
N GLU A 46 -10.15 7.94 0.42
CA GLU A 46 -10.69 8.52 1.66
C GLU A 46 -11.58 7.55 2.45
N ASN A 47 -12.25 6.62 1.77
CA ASN A 47 -13.07 5.57 2.37
C ASN A 47 -12.25 4.40 2.95
N GLY A 48 -10.92 4.47 2.91
CA GLY A 48 -10.02 3.42 3.39
C GLY A 48 -9.82 2.25 2.44
N ARG A 49 -10.41 2.27 1.23
CA ARG A 49 -10.04 1.32 0.18
C ARG A 49 -8.57 1.54 -0.18
N VAL A 50 -7.88 0.43 -0.43
CA VAL A 50 -6.52 0.42 -0.94
C VAL A 50 -6.53 -0.34 -2.26
N GLU A 51 -5.90 0.19 -3.28
CA GLU A 51 -5.63 -0.48 -4.55
C GLU A 51 -4.12 -0.36 -4.81
N TYR A 52 -3.52 -1.36 -5.46
CA TYR A 52 -2.10 -1.30 -5.76
C TYR A 52 -1.72 -2.11 -6.99
N VAL A 53 -0.65 -1.67 -7.65
CA VAL A 53 0.02 -2.37 -8.73
C VAL A 53 1.45 -2.68 -8.30
N HIS A 54 1.87 -3.92 -8.49
CA HIS A 54 3.26 -4.36 -8.30
C HIS A 54 3.94 -4.48 -9.67
N VAL A 55 5.00 -3.70 -9.87
CA VAL A 55 5.82 -3.69 -11.08
C VAL A 55 7.19 -4.30 -10.76
N PRO A 56 7.44 -5.59 -11.09
CA PRO A 56 8.72 -6.23 -10.83
C PRO A 56 9.80 -5.68 -11.78
N THR A 57 11.03 -5.50 -11.29
CA THR A 57 12.17 -5.03 -12.11
C THR A 57 12.98 -6.19 -12.72
N GLY A 58 12.46 -7.42 -12.69
CA GLY A 58 13.13 -8.63 -13.18
C GLY A 58 14.15 -9.25 -12.21
N ARG A 59 14.26 -8.74 -10.97
CA ARG A 59 15.03 -9.34 -9.88
C ARG A 59 14.10 -10.13 -8.96
N GLU A 60 14.64 -11.11 -8.24
CA GLU A 60 13.87 -11.82 -7.22
C GLU A 60 13.44 -10.87 -6.10
N PRO A 61 12.21 -11.01 -5.57
CA PRO A 61 11.70 -10.08 -4.58
C PRO A 61 12.45 -10.18 -3.26
N GLY A 62 13.00 -9.04 -2.83
CA GLY A 62 13.71 -8.89 -1.58
C GLY A 62 12.79 -8.94 -0.37
N ARG A 63 13.38 -8.94 0.83
CA ARG A 63 12.64 -9.00 2.10
C ARG A 63 11.65 -7.83 2.24
N SER A 64 12.07 -6.61 1.90
CA SER A 64 11.26 -5.40 2.04
C SER A 64 10.07 -5.40 1.09
N SER A 65 10.25 -5.82 -0.16
CA SER A 65 9.17 -6.00 -1.14
C SER A 65 8.11 -7.00 -0.65
N ARG A 66 8.53 -8.17 -0.14
CA ARG A 66 7.60 -9.17 0.41
C ARG A 66 6.82 -8.65 1.63
N ALA A 67 7.49 -7.93 2.54
CA ALA A 67 6.86 -7.36 3.73
C ALA A 67 5.83 -6.27 3.36
N LEU A 68 6.16 -5.44 2.38
CA LEU A 68 5.24 -4.44 1.83
C LEU A 68 4.03 -5.11 1.17
N GLU A 69 4.25 -6.08 0.30
CA GLU A 69 3.18 -6.80 -0.38
C GLU A 69 2.24 -7.49 0.62
N GLN A 70 2.78 -8.13 1.66
CA GLN A 70 1.99 -8.73 2.73
C GLN A 70 1.13 -7.67 3.46
N THR A 71 1.69 -6.50 3.75
CA THR A 71 0.95 -5.40 4.38
C THR A 71 -0.19 -4.91 3.50
N LEU A 72 0.06 -4.73 2.19
CA LEU A 72 -0.96 -4.31 1.23
C LEU A 72 -2.09 -5.34 1.10
N ARG A 73 -1.77 -6.64 1.11
CA ARG A 73 -2.77 -7.72 1.14
C ARG A 73 -3.65 -7.66 2.40
N LEU A 74 -3.07 -7.36 3.56
CA LEU A 74 -3.84 -7.22 4.81
C LEU A 74 -4.75 -5.99 4.79
N LEU A 75 -4.24 -4.84 4.32
CA LEU A 75 -5.02 -3.60 4.22
C LEU A 75 -6.19 -3.75 3.24
N THR A 76 -5.96 -4.39 2.09
CA THR A 76 -7.01 -4.65 1.09
C THR A 76 -8.07 -5.63 1.61
N ALA A 77 -7.68 -6.66 2.37
CA ALA A 77 -8.62 -7.58 3.00
C ALA A 77 -9.48 -6.90 4.09
N ALA A 78 -8.85 -6.07 4.93
CA ALA A 78 -9.56 -5.33 5.97
C ALA A 78 -10.61 -4.37 5.39
N ALA A 79 -10.28 -3.69 4.29
CA ALA A 79 -11.22 -2.80 3.59
C ALA A 79 -12.44 -3.56 3.02
N ARG A 80 -12.27 -4.81 2.58
CA ARG A 80 -13.37 -5.65 2.07
C ARG A 80 -14.27 -6.16 3.19
N GLY A 81 -13.70 -6.50 4.36
CA GLY A 81 -14.47 -6.97 5.52
C GLY A 81 -15.37 -5.89 6.14
N ALA A 82 -14.98 -4.62 6.03
CA ALA A 82 -15.79 -3.49 6.52
C ALA A 82 -17.02 -3.18 5.63
N ALA A 83 -17.10 -3.73 4.41
CA ALA A 83 -18.17 -3.47 3.46
C ALA A 83 -19.32 -4.49 3.50
N GLN A 84 -19.25 -5.54 4.33
CA GLN A 84 -20.36 -6.48 4.54
C GLN A 84 -21.18 -6.05 5.77
N PRO A 85 -22.44 -5.57 5.62
CA PRO A 85 -23.36 -5.54 6.74
C PRO A 85 -23.64 -6.99 7.18
N GLN A 86 -23.44 -7.27 8.47
CA GLN A 86 -23.90 -8.53 9.07
C GLN A 86 -25.44 -8.62 8.90
N PRO A 87 -25.97 -9.82 8.58
CA PRO A 87 -27.41 -10.04 8.42
C PRO A 87 -28.17 -9.91 9.75
#